data_AF-A0A7C3SHJ2-F1
#
_entry.id   AF-A0A7C3SHJ2-F1
#
_cell.length_a   1.000
_cell.length_b   1.000
_cell.length_c   1.000
_cell.angle_alpha   90.00
_cell.angle_beta   90.00
_cell.angle_gamma   90.00
#
_symmetry.space_group_name_H-M   'P 1'
#
loop_
_entity.id
_entity.type
_entity.pdbx_description
1 polymer ?
#
loop_
_entity_poly.entity_id
_entity_poly.type
_entity_poly.pdbx_seq_one_letter_code
_entity_poly.pdbx_strand_id
1 'polypeptide(L)'
;MFFSFIFWAFFEQAGSSLNNFTDRNVDRVFQARCVQADQVGQTLRFRVLARPADQQLVDLPLLSQEQLGYPFQGKPFTMTDLARLREQAAQLPTNLQAQVLDWPIGQEHIGMGVADSEIPASEFQAVNPVFILLFGLAFSALWGFLSARGREPSTPVKFALGLVQLGLGFGVLWYGAQQADQRGMVGLGWLVLGYLLHTTGELCLSPVGLSMVTKLSPARIVSTMMGAWFLATAVSQYVAGQIAALTGVPQSEGATEALIPPPTETLALYAEVFGRIALWALGAGAVCWLLAPLLVRWMQENHSERLS
;
A
#
# COMPACT_ATOMS: atom_id res chain seq x y z
N MET A 1 20.17 11.48 -10.53
CA MET A 1 19.02 12.20 -9.96
C MET A 1 17.70 11.78 -10.61
N PHE A 2 17.55 11.83 -11.94
CA PHE A 2 16.31 11.47 -12.64
C PHE A 2 15.66 10.13 -12.24
N PHE A 3 16.38 9.00 -12.34
CA PHE A 3 15.82 7.69 -11.98
C PHE A 3 15.49 7.56 -10.48
N SER A 4 16.21 8.26 -9.62
CA SER A 4 15.91 8.32 -8.19
C SER A 4 14.63 9.07 -7.92
N PHE A 5 14.41 10.18 -8.63
CA PHE A 5 13.17 10.94 -8.57
C PHE A 5 11.96 10.06 -8.96
N ILE A 6 12.06 9.32 -10.08
CA ILE A 6 10.98 8.42 -10.51
C ILE A 6 10.70 7.34 -9.46
N PHE A 7 11.75 6.69 -8.95
CA PHE A 7 11.60 5.66 -7.93
C PHE A 7 10.86 6.19 -6.71
N TRP A 8 11.34 7.30 -6.11
CA TRP A 8 10.74 7.83 -4.90
C TRP A 8 9.34 8.41 -5.14
N ALA A 9 9.05 8.98 -6.30
CA ALA A 9 7.70 9.46 -6.62
C ALA A 9 6.68 8.30 -6.63
N PHE A 10 7.03 7.16 -7.22
CA PHE A 10 6.16 5.98 -7.25
C PHE A 10 6.15 5.21 -5.92
N PHE A 11 7.29 5.13 -5.24
CA PHE A 11 7.42 4.43 -3.96
C PHE A 11 6.68 5.16 -2.84
N GLU A 12 6.83 6.48 -2.71
CA GLU A 12 6.21 7.27 -1.64
C GLU A 12 4.69 7.37 -1.79
N GLN A 13 4.21 7.42 -3.03
CA GLN A 13 2.76 7.39 -3.30
C GLN A 13 2.13 6.07 -2.83
N ALA A 14 2.92 4.98 -2.80
CA ALA A 14 2.44 3.69 -2.35
C ALA A 14 1.91 3.79 -0.91
N GLY A 15 2.52 4.59 -0.02
CA GLY A 15 2.09 4.69 1.37
C GLY A 15 0.61 5.09 1.54
N SER A 16 0.15 6.08 0.77
CA SER A 16 -1.25 6.54 0.83
C SER A 16 -2.20 5.66 0.02
N SER A 17 -1.83 5.30 -1.20
CA SER A 17 -2.69 4.53 -2.09
C SER A 17 -2.85 3.07 -1.65
N LEU A 18 -1.78 2.42 -1.17
CA LEU A 18 -1.88 1.08 -0.60
C LEU A 18 -2.67 1.10 0.70
N ASN A 19 -2.57 2.13 1.53
CA ASN A 19 -3.39 2.22 2.74
C ASN A 19 -4.89 2.27 2.39
N ASN A 20 -5.27 3.12 1.42
CA ASN A 20 -6.66 3.21 0.98
C ASN A 20 -7.14 1.94 0.27
N PHE A 21 -6.29 1.33 -0.57
CA PHE A 21 -6.57 0.04 -1.19
C PHE A 21 -6.73 -1.07 -0.14
N THR A 22 -5.88 -1.08 0.89
CA THR A 22 -5.97 -2.04 2.00
C THR A 22 -7.26 -1.87 2.78
N ASP A 23 -7.69 -0.64 2.99
CA ASP A 23 -8.94 -0.36 3.71
C ASP A 23 -10.19 -0.74 2.93
N ARG A 24 -10.16 -0.55 1.61
CA ARG A 24 -11.35 -0.67 0.76
C ARG A 24 -11.47 -1.99 0.01
N ASN A 25 -10.34 -2.62 -0.29
CA ASN A 25 -10.26 -3.71 -1.26
C ASN A 25 -9.38 -4.88 -0.80
N VAL A 26 -8.80 -4.87 0.39
CA VAL A 26 -8.08 -6.04 0.92
C VAL A 26 -8.89 -6.67 2.03
N ASP A 27 -9.11 -7.98 1.92
CA ASP A 27 -9.75 -8.75 2.98
C ASP A 27 -8.77 -8.88 4.15
N ARG A 28 -9.13 -8.17 5.23
CA ARG A 28 -8.36 -8.04 6.46
C ARG A 28 -9.16 -8.54 7.67
N VAL A 29 -10.22 -9.28 7.41
CA VAL A 29 -11.18 -9.75 8.41
C VAL A 29 -10.94 -11.23 8.68
N PHE A 30 -10.87 -11.61 9.96
CA PHE A 30 -10.81 -13.01 10.34
C PHE A 30 -12.23 -13.51 10.56
N GLN A 31 -12.79 -14.08 9.49
CA GLN A 31 -14.12 -14.66 9.49
C GLN A 31 -14.17 -15.92 10.38
N ALA A 32 -15.14 -15.96 11.30
CA ALA A 32 -15.33 -17.07 12.21
C ALA A 32 -16.39 -18.06 11.70
N ARG A 33 -17.47 -17.55 11.10
CA ARG A 33 -18.59 -18.36 10.57
C ARG A 33 -19.35 -17.62 9.47
N CYS A 34 -20.25 -18.33 8.80
CA CYS A 34 -21.28 -17.74 7.93
C CYS A 34 -22.64 -17.82 8.59
N VAL A 35 -23.53 -16.89 8.25
CA VAL A 35 -24.96 -16.98 8.56
C VAL A 35 -25.58 -18.17 7.85
N GLN A 36 -26.26 -19.01 8.62
CA GLN A 36 -26.91 -20.24 8.17
C GLN A 36 -28.44 -20.06 8.05
N ALA A 37 -29.09 -20.95 7.31
CA ALA A 37 -30.54 -20.86 7.04
C ALA A 37 -31.42 -20.98 8.30
N ASP A 38 -30.94 -21.64 9.36
CA ASP A 38 -31.62 -21.76 10.65
C ASP A 38 -31.60 -20.46 11.47
N GLN A 39 -30.77 -19.49 11.09
CA GLN A 39 -30.67 -18.19 11.73
C GLN A 39 -31.60 -17.14 11.10
N VAL A 40 -32.31 -17.50 10.03
CA VAL A 40 -33.30 -16.60 9.40
C VAL A 40 -34.44 -16.31 10.38
N GLY A 41 -34.78 -15.04 10.52
CA GLY A 41 -35.75 -14.53 11.49
C GLY A 41 -35.14 -14.15 12.85
N GLN A 42 -33.85 -14.41 13.08
CA GLN A 42 -33.14 -13.97 14.27
C GLN A 42 -32.51 -12.58 14.07
N THR A 43 -32.17 -11.89 15.16
CA THR A 43 -31.39 -10.64 15.14
C THR A 43 -29.99 -10.92 15.67
N LEU A 44 -28.98 -10.68 14.85
CA LEU A 44 -27.58 -10.74 15.28
C LEU A 44 -27.15 -9.38 15.82
N ARG A 45 -26.53 -9.36 16.99
CA ARG A 45 -25.98 -8.16 17.59
C ARG A 45 -24.49 -8.07 17.31
N PHE A 46 -24.07 -7.04 16.60
CA PHE A 46 -22.67 -6.79 16.28
C PHE A 46 -22.09 -5.68 17.15
N ARG A 47 -20.84 -5.82 17.58
CA ARG A 47 -20.06 -4.68 18.08
C ARG A 47 -19.55 -3.85 16.90
N VAL A 48 -19.58 -2.53 17.03
CA VAL A 48 -19.17 -1.63 15.96
C VAL A 48 -17.66 -1.39 15.97
N LEU A 49 -17.06 -1.26 17.16
CA LEU A 49 -15.63 -1.04 17.33
C LEU A 49 -14.87 -2.37 17.40
N ALA A 50 -13.77 -2.47 16.65
CA ALA A 50 -12.91 -3.66 16.64
C ALA A 50 -12.22 -3.92 17.99
N ARG A 51 -11.91 -2.85 18.75
CA ARG A 51 -11.29 -2.90 20.06
C ARG A 51 -12.11 -2.06 21.06
N PRO A 52 -13.24 -2.59 21.56
CA PRO A 52 -14.04 -1.90 22.56
C PRO A 52 -13.30 -1.90 23.91
N ALA A 53 -13.52 -0.86 24.72
CA ALA A 53 -12.96 -0.80 26.08
C ALA A 53 -13.84 -1.56 27.11
N ASP A 54 -15.11 -1.82 26.80
CA ASP A 54 -15.97 -2.70 27.59
C ASP A 54 -15.74 -4.17 27.21
N GLN A 55 -15.38 -4.99 28.19
CA GLN A 55 -15.09 -6.41 28.01
C GLN A 55 -16.33 -7.19 27.54
N GLN A 56 -17.55 -6.77 27.91
CA GLN A 56 -18.78 -7.45 27.51
C GLN A 56 -19.06 -7.32 26.00
N LEU A 57 -18.50 -6.29 25.36
CA LEU A 57 -18.57 -6.11 23.92
C LEU A 57 -17.56 -7.00 23.18
N VAL A 58 -16.52 -7.52 23.84
CA VAL A 58 -15.49 -8.32 23.19
C VAL A 58 -16.04 -9.66 22.68
N ASP A 59 -17.03 -10.21 23.37
CA ASP A 59 -17.64 -11.50 23.04
C ASP A 59 -18.65 -11.41 21.87
N LEU A 60 -19.00 -10.19 21.44
CA LEU A 60 -19.91 -9.97 20.32
C LEU A 60 -19.18 -10.02 18.98
N PRO A 61 -19.83 -10.52 17.91
CA PRO A 61 -19.25 -10.49 16.57
C PRO A 61 -19.00 -9.06 16.10
N LEU A 62 -17.96 -8.85 15.31
CA LEU A 62 -17.55 -7.55 14.79
C LEU A 62 -18.31 -7.17 13.52
N LEU A 63 -18.86 -5.95 13.51
CA LEU A 63 -19.31 -5.29 12.29
C LEU A 63 -18.08 -4.93 11.44
N SER A 64 -17.96 -5.55 10.28
CA SER A 64 -16.74 -5.59 9.46
C SER A 64 -17.08 -5.55 7.97
N GLN A 65 -16.06 -5.75 7.12
CA GLN A 65 -16.21 -5.81 5.67
C GLN A 65 -17.10 -6.99 5.21
N GLU A 66 -17.32 -8.00 6.06
CA GLU A 66 -18.15 -9.19 5.76
C GLU A 66 -19.63 -8.87 5.50
N GLN A 67 -20.13 -7.76 6.05
CA GLN A 67 -21.52 -7.32 5.87
C GLN A 67 -21.72 -6.47 4.61
N LEU A 68 -20.66 -6.10 3.90
CA LEU A 68 -20.76 -5.23 2.72
C LEU A 68 -21.54 -5.90 1.58
N GLY A 69 -22.41 -5.13 0.95
CA GLY A 69 -23.28 -5.59 -0.13
C GLY A 69 -24.56 -6.31 0.33
N TYR A 70 -24.63 -6.76 1.59
CA TYR A 70 -25.84 -7.34 2.15
C TYR A 70 -26.89 -6.28 2.51
N PRO A 71 -28.20 -6.58 2.42
CA PRO A 71 -29.24 -5.57 2.63
C PRO A 71 -29.42 -5.24 4.12
N PHE A 72 -29.20 -3.99 4.50
CA PHE A 72 -29.52 -3.47 5.82
C PHE A 72 -30.56 -2.36 5.71
N GLN A 73 -31.67 -2.48 6.43
CA GLN A 73 -32.77 -1.49 6.40
C GLN A 73 -33.28 -1.18 4.98
N GLY A 74 -33.30 -2.19 4.10
CA GLY A 74 -33.79 -2.07 2.73
C GLY A 74 -32.80 -1.45 1.73
N LYS A 75 -31.53 -1.25 2.11
CA LYS A 75 -30.46 -0.76 1.23
C LYS A 75 -29.20 -1.63 1.37
N PRO A 76 -28.37 -1.79 0.32
CA PRO A 76 -27.10 -2.50 0.46
C PRO A 76 -26.19 -1.76 1.45
N PHE A 77 -25.61 -2.48 2.41
CA PHE A 77 -24.70 -1.91 3.39
C PHE A 77 -23.36 -1.56 2.73
N THR A 78 -22.90 -0.33 2.90
CA THR A 78 -21.72 0.21 2.21
C THR A 78 -20.56 0.48 3.16
N MET A 79 -19.36 0.69 2.59
CA MET A 79 -18.19 1.15 3.35
C MET A 79 -18.43 2.50 4.01
N THR A 80 -19.22 3.38 3.38
CA THR A 80 -19.60 4.67 3.96
C THR A 80 -20.41 4.47 5.24
N ASP A 81 -21.35 3.53 5.24
CA ASP A 81 -22.16 3.23 6.42
C ASP A 81 -21.31 2.63 7.54
N LEU A 82 -20.41 1.70 7.22
CA LEU A 82 -19.49 1.13 8.19
C LEU A 82 -18.57 2.20 8.82
N ALA A 83 -18.00 3.08 8.00
CA ALA A 83 -17.15 4.16 8.47
C ALA A 83 -17.92 5.15 9.37
N ARG A 84 -19.13 5.56 8.94
CA ARG A 84 -20.01 6.46 9.71
C ARG A 84 -20.36 5.85 11.07
N LEU A 85 -20.74 4.58 11.11
CA LEU A 85 -21.08 3.88 12.35
C LEU A 85 -19.88 3.79 13.29
N ARG A 86 -18.68 3.49 12.78
CA ARG A 86 -17.45 3.45 13.58
C ARG A 86 -17.09 4.81 14.16
N GLU A 87 -17.20 5.87 13.36
CA GLU A 87 -16.93 7.24 13.82
C GLU A 87 -17.92 7.68 14.91
N GLN A 88 -19.22 7.42 14.71
CA GLN A 88 -20.24 7.68 15.71
C GLN A 88 -20.00 6.88 17.00
N ALA A 89 -19.72 5.58 16.88
CA ALA A 89 -19.44 4.71 18.03
C ALA A 89 -18.19 5.15 18.81
N ALA A 90 -17.18 5.70 18.14
CA ALA A 90 -15.97 6.22 18.78
C ALA A 90 -16.21 7.50 19.60
N GLN A 91 -17.24 8.29 19.25
CA GLN A 91 -17.62 9.51 19.96
C GLN A 91 -18.60 9.28 21.11
N LEU A 92 -19.28 8.12 21.10
CA LEU A 92 -20.29 7.77 22.11
C LEU A 92 -19.63 7.28 23.42
N PRO A 93 -20.37 7.35 24.56
CA PRO A 93 -19.90 6.79 25.82
C PRO A 93 -19.52 5.31 25.68
N THR A 94 -18.62 4.85 26.55
CA THR A 94 -18.12 3.46 26.53
C THR A 94 -19.12 2.49 27.17
N ASN A 95 -20.39 2.56 26.77
CA ASN A 95 -21.46 1.70 27.28
C ASN A 95 -22.02 0.79 26.18
N LEU A 96 -22.49 -0.37 26.63
CA LEU A 96 -22.91 -1.49 25.79
C LEU A 96 -23.95 -1.15 24.72
N GLN A 97 -24.89 -0.25 25.01
CA GLN A 97 -25.99 0.09 24.08
C GLN A 97 -25.57 1.05 22.97
N ALA A 98 -24.50 1.83 23.17
CA ALA A 98 -24.10 2.86 22.21
C ALA A 98 -23.11 2.34 21.15
N GLN A 99 -22.56 1.14 21.32
CA GLN A 99 -21.52 0.57 20.46
C GLN A 99 -21.93 -0.76 19.82
N VAL A 100 -23.23 -1.07 19.83
CA VAL A 100 -23.80 -2.27 19.21
C VAL A 100 -24.77 -1.92 18.08
N LEU A 101 -24.80 -2.78 17.07
CA LEU A 101 -25.75 -2.71 15.97
C LEU A 101 -26.54 -4.01 15.91
N ASP A 102 -27.86 -3.89 16.02
CA ASP A 102 -28.77 -5.02 15.87
C ASP A 102 -29.12 -5.21 14.39
N TRP A 103 -28.79 -6.38 13.85
CA TRP A 103 -28.94 -6.75 12.45
C TRP A 103 -29.96 -7.88 12.28
N PRO A 104 -31.16 -7.59 11.74
CA PRO A 104 -32.17 -8.62 11.49
C PRO A 104 -31.77 -9.50 10.29
N ILE A 105 -31.85 -10.82 10.45
CA ILE A 105 -31.41 -11.79 9.45
C ILE A 105 -32.60 -12.28 8.61
N GLY A 106 -32.71 -11.77 7.40
CA GLY A 106 -33.54 -12.32 6.31
C GLY A 106 -32.86 -13.43 5.48
N GLN A 107 -33.57 -13.99 4.50
CA GLN A 107 -33.05 -15.05 3.61
C GLN A 107 -31.87 -14.57 2.75
N GLU A 108 -31.86 -13.28 2.42
CA GLU A 108 -30.82 -12.58 1.67
C GLU A 108 -29.46 -12.57 2.39
N HIS A 109 -29.41 -12.84 3.70
CA HIS A 109 -28.19 -12.83 4.50
C HIS A 109 -27.50 -14.19 4.60
N ILE A 110 -28.09 -15.25 4.02
CA ILE A 110 -27.47 -16.58 4.06
C ILE A 110 -26.11 -16.51 3.34
N GLY A 111 -25.08 -17.03 3.99
CA GLY A 111 -23.69 -16.95 3.51
C GLY A 111 -22.94 -15.68 3.92
N MET A 112 -23.60 -14.68 4.53
CA MET A 112 -22.93 -13.49 5.07
C MET A 112 -21.91 -13.90 6.13
N GLY A 113 -20.68 -13.41 6.01
CA GLY A 113 -19.64 -13.69 6.97
C GLY A 113 -19.93 -13.02 8.32
N VAL A 114 -19.50 -13.68 9.40
CA VAL A 114 -19.52 -13.15 10.77
C VAL A 114 -18.09 -13.24 11.28
N ALA A 115 -17.54 -12.08 11.62
CA ALA A 115 -16.14 -11.93 11.98
C ALA A 115 -15.96 -11.73 13.48
N ASP A 116 -14.83 -12.21 14.00
CA ASP A 116 -14.45 -11.93 15.38
C ASP A 116 -13.51 -10.74 15.48
N SER A 117 -12.64 -10.56 14.47
CA SER A 117 -11.61 -9.51 14.48
C SER A 117 -11.26 -8.99 13.08
N GLU A 118 -10.73 -7.76 13.05
CA GLU A 118 -10.29 -7.06 11.83
C GLU A 118 -8.99 -6.31 12.14
N ILE A 119 -8.03 -6.37 11.22
CA ILE A 119 -6.77 -5.61 11.33
C ILE A 119 -6.95 -4.25 10.65
N PRO A 120 -6.69 -3.11 11.33
CA PRO A 120 -6.73 -1.79 10.69
C PRO A 120 -5.72 -1.68 9.52
N ALA A 121 -6.10 -1.03 8.42
CA ALA A 121 -5.25 -0.85 7.24
C ALA A 121 -3.91 -0.18 7.58
N SER A 122 -3.91 0.77 8.51
CA SER A 122 -2.72 1.49 8.94
C SER A 122 -1.68 0.58 9.59
N GLU A 123 -2.07 -0.54 10.20
CA GLU A 123 -1.12 -1.49 10.78
C GLU A 123 -0.27 -2.18 9.69
N PHE A 124 -0.78 -2.30 8.46
CA PHE A 124 -0.01 -2.86 7.33
C PHE A 124 1.11 -1.93 6.84
N GLN A 125 1.09 -0.64 7.19
CA GLN A 125 2.22 0.25 6.89
C GLN A 125 3.49 -0.17 7.65
N ALA A 126 3.36 -0.90 8.77
CA ALA A 126 4.49 -1.44 9.51
C ALA A 126 5.19 -2.62 8.79
N VAL A 127 4.57 -3.19 7.76
CA VAL A 127 5.18 -4.31 7.00
C VAL A 127 6.48 -3.89 6.33
N ASN A 128 6.55 -2.67 5.78
CA ASN A 128 7.78 -2.14 5.16
C ASN A 128 8.96 -2.07 6.15
N PRO A 129 8.89 -1.37 7.30
CA PRO A 129 10.02 -1.32 8.24
C PRO A 129 10.37 -2.69 8.84
N VAL A 130 9.38 -3.59 9.01
CA VAL A 130 9.65 -4.99 9.41
C VAL A 130 10.49 -5.70 8.35
N PHE A 131 10.13 -5.60 7.06
CA PHE A 131 10.92 -6.18 5.97
C PHE A 131 12.30 -5.54 5.84
N ILE A 132 12.44 -4.23 6.06
CA ILE A 132 13.76 -3.58 6.11
C ILE A 132 14.63 -4.19 7.22
N LEU A 133 14.07 -4.40 8.41
CA LEU A 133 14.81 -5.00 9.53
C LEU A 133 15.22 -6.45 9.24
N LEU A 134 14.31 -7.24 8.67
CA LEU A 134 14.54 -8.65 8.35
C LEU A 134 15.54 -8.83 7.20
N PHE A 135 15.39 -8.07 6.12
CA PHE A 135 16.17 -8.25 4.90
C PHE A 135 17.36 -7.30 4.78
N GLY A 136 17.43 -6.21 5.55
CA GLY A 136 18.49 -5.21 5.47
C GLY A 136 19.87 -5.82 5.69
N LEU A 137 20.05 -6.61 6.75
CA LEU A 137 21.31 -7.32 7.02
C LEU A 137 21.64 -8.33 5.92
N ALA A 138 20.64 -9.03 5.39
CA ALA A 138 20.82 -9.99 4.30
C ALA A 138 21.29 -9.28 3.01
N PHE A 139 20.70 -8.14 2.67
CA PHE A 139 21.12 -7.33 1.52
C PHE A 139 22.51 -6.73 1.71
N SER A 140 22.83 -6.21 2.90
CA SER A 140 24.19 -5.75 3.21
C SER A 140 25.23 -6.86 3.04
N ALA A 141 24.94 -8.07 3.54
CA ALA A 141 25.80 -9.24 3.37
C ALA A 141 25.91 -9.68 1.91
N LEU A 142 24.79 -9.68 1.17
CA LEU A 142 24.75 -10.00 -0.26
C LEU A 142 25.66 -9.06 -1.06
N TRP A 143 25.57 -7.75 -0.83
CA TRP A 143 26.42 -6.78 -1.50
C TRP A 143 27.88 -6.94 -1.13
N GLY A 144 28.20 -7.15 0.16
CA GLY A 144 29.57 -7.43 0.60
C GLY A 144 30.16 -8.69 -0.05
N PHE A 145 29.36 -9.76 -0.14
CA PHE A 145 29.75 -11.03 -0.77
C PHE A 145 30.00 -10.91 -2.28
N LEU A 146 29.18 -10.12 -2.97
CA LEU A 146 29.35 -9.82 -4.40
C LEU A 146 30.55 -8.89 -4.64
N SER A 147 30.76 -7.91 -3.77
CA SER A 147 31.90 -6.99 -3.79
C SER A 147 33.22 -7.73 -3.61
N ALA A 148 33.29 -8.67 -2.65
CA ALA A 148 34.46 -9.52 -2.43
C ALA A 148 34.82 -10.41 -3.64
N ARG A 149 33.88 -10.64 -4.58
CA ARG A 149 34.10 -11.38 -5.82
C ARG A 149 34.25 -10.48 -7.06
N GLY A 150 34.29 -9.16 -6.89
CA GLY A 150 34.32 -8.22 -8.01
C GLY A 150 33.07 -8.26 -8.90
N ARG A 151 31.94 -8.74 -8.39
CA ARG A 151 30.65 -8.87 -9.10
C ARG A 151 29.57 -7.95 -8.55
N GLU A 152 29.96 -6.94 -7.77
CA GLU A 152 29.00 -5.97 -7.27
C GLU A 152 28.36 -5.21 -8.44
N PRO A 153 27.02 -5.21 -8.56
CA PRO A 153 26.36 -4.45 -9.60
C PRO A 153 26.68 -2.96 -9.44
N SER A 154 26.91 -2.29 -10.56
CA SER A 154 27.12 -0.85 -10.55
C SER A 154 25.89 -0.11 -10.02
N THR A 155 26.09 1.10 -9.53
CA THR A 155 25.02 1.96 -9.05
C THR A 155 23.83 2.07 -10.01
N PRO A 156 24.01 2.37 -11.33
CA PRO A 156 22.88 2.40 -12.27
C PRO A 156 22.13 1.06 -12.37
N VAL A 157 22.83 -0.07 -12.27
CA VAL A 157 22.19 -1.40 -12.30
C VAL A 157 21.37 -1.63 -11.03
N LYS A 158 21.88 -1.24 -9.85
CA LYS A 158 21.10 -1.28 -8.61
C LYS A 158 19.84 -0.40 -8.69
N PHE A 159 19.93 0.75 -9.37
CA PHE A 159 18.75 1.59 -9.67
C PHE A 159 17.74 0.91 -10.58
N ALA A 160 18.19 0.28 -11.65
CA ALA A 160 17.32 -0.49 -12.52
C ALA A 160 16.63 -1.63 -11.76
N LEU A 161 17.35 -2.37 -10.92
CA LEU A 161 16.79 -3.44 -10.08
C LEU A 161 15.74 -2.92 -9.08
N GLY A 162 15.96 -1.74 -8.50
CA GLY A 162 14.98 -1.10 -7.62
C GLY A 162 13.69 -0.73 -8.36
N LEU A 163 13.80 -0.07 -9.52
CA LEU A 163 12.66 0.30 -10.37
C LEU A 163 11.89 -0.90 -10.90
N VAL A 164 12.60 -1.97 -11.31
CA VAL A 164 11.96 -3.21 -11.76
C VAL A 164 11.20 -3.87 -10.61
N GLN A 165 11.77 -3.97 -9.41
CA GLN A 165 11.08 -4.53 -8.25
C GLN A 165 9.87 -3.69 -7.83
N LEU A 166 9.97 -2.37 -7.89
CA LEU A 166 8.83 -1.47 -7.66
C LEU A 166 7.70 -1.75 -8.65
N GLY A 167 8.03 -1.84 -9.94
CA GLY A 167 7.07 -2.15 -11.00
C GLY A 167 6.45 -3.54 -10.86
N LEU A 168 7.25 -4.54 -10.49
CA LEU A 168 6.76 -5.89 -10.18
C LEU A 168 5.84 -5.89 -8.96
N GLY A 169 6.15 -5.14 -7.90
CA GLY A 169 5.29 -5.03 -6.71
C GLY A 169 3.92 -4.44 -7.05
N PHE A 170 3.87 -3.36 -7.83
CA PHE A 170 2.59 -2.83 -8.32
C PHE A 170 1.91 -3.77 -9.32
N GLY A 171 2.66 -4.51 -10.13
CA GLY A 171 2.12 -5.54 -11.02
C GLY A 171 1.47 -6.71 -10.28
N VAL A 172 2.04 -7.12 -9.15
CA VAL A 172 1.45 -8.12 -8.24
C VAL A 172 0.16 -7.60 -7.63
N LEU A 173 0.10 -6.33 -7.21
CA LEU A 173 -1.13 -5.72 -6.69
C LEU A 173 -2.22 -5.62 -7.77
N TRP A 174 -1.85 -5.20 -8.99
CA TRP A 174 -2.76 -5.19 -10.14
C TRP A 174 -3.29 -6.58 -10.47
N TYR A 175 -2.43 -7.59 -10.45
CA TYR A 175 -2.84 -8.97 -10.69
C TYR A 175 -3.72 -9.50 -9.55
N GLY A 176 -3.39 -9.20 -8.30
CA GLY A 176 -4.21 -9.52 -7.13
C GLY A 176 -5.60 -8.90 -7.21
N ALA A 177 -5.71 -7.67 -7.72
CA ALA A 177 -6.99 -7.03 -7.96
C ALA A 177 -7.88 -7.79 -8.96
N GLN A 178 -7.32 -8.48 -9.94
CA GLN A 178 -8.10 -9.32 -10.86
C GLN A 178 -8.55 -10.64 -10.22
N GLN A 179 -7.91 -11.04 -9.12
CA GLN A 179 -8.22 -12.25 -8.35
C GLN A 179 -9.14 -11.95 -7.16
N ALA A 180 -9.80 -10.78 -7.16
CA ALA A 180 -10.73 -10.40 -6.10
C ALA A 180 -11.96 -11.32 -6.08
N ASP A 181 -12.57 -11.45 -4.91
CA ASP A 181 -13.81 -12.19 -4.73
C ASP A 181 -15.03 -11.44 -5.32
N GLN A 182 -16.23 -12.01 -5.18
CA GLN A 182 -17.47 -11.42 -5.67
C GLN A 182 -17.82 -10.08 -4.99
N ARG A 183 -17.23 -9.79 -3.82
CA ARG A 183 -17.39 -8.53 -3.09
C ARG A 183 -16.41 -7.46 -3.56
N GLY A 184 -15.41 -7.80 -4.37
CA GLY A 184 -14.32 -6.90 -4.78
C GLY A 184 -13.17 -6.83 -3.77
N MET A 185 -13.04 -7.85 -2.91
CA MET A 185 -12.01 -7.98 -1.89
C MET A 185 -10.86 -8.87 -2.38
N VAL A 186 -9.63 -8.41 -2.13
CA VAL A 186 -8.37 -9.01 -2.57
C VAL A 186 -7.73 -9.69 -1.37
N GLY A 187 -7.23 -10.91 -1.57
CA GLY A 187 -6.56 -11.66 -0.51
C GLY A 187 -5.30 -10.95 0.02
N LEU A 188 -5.12 -11.00 1.35
CA LEU A 188 -4.02 -10.35 2.06
C LEU A 188 -2.62 -10.72 1.54
N GLY A 189 -2.44 -11.94 1.03
CA GLY A 189 -1.16 -12.41 0.49
C GLY A 189 -0.62 -11.54 -0.65
N TRP A 190 -1.50 -10.97 -1.48
CA TRP A 190 -1.11 -10.07 -2.57
C TRP A 190 -0.52 -8.76 -2.05
N LEU A 191 -1.11 -8.21 -0.98
CA LEU A 191 -0.62 -7.00 -0.32
C LEU A 191 0.77 -7.23 0.28
N VAL A 192 0.94 -8.32 1.03
CA VAL A 192 2.22 -8.67 1.66
C VAL A 192 3.31 -8.91 0.62
N LEU A 193 3.00 -9.59 -0.48
CA LEU A 193 3.95 -9.79 -1.59
C LEU A 193 4.31 -8.48 -2.30
N GLY A 194 3.34 -7.57 -2.48
CA GLY A 194 3.58 -6.22 -3.00
C GLY A 194 4.56 -5.45 -2.12
N TYR A 195 4.31 -5.40 -0.80
CA TYR A 195 5.22 -4.79 0.17
C TYR A 195 6.61 -5.41 0.16
N LEU A 196 6.71 -6.74 0.01
CA LEU A 196 7.99 -7.44 -0.07
C LEU A 196 8.81 -6.92 -1.24
N LEU A 197 8.22 -6.91 -2.44
CA LEU A 197 8.88 -6.46 -3.66
C LEU A 197 9.25 -4.97 -3.62
N HIS A 198 8.36 -4.11 -3.11
CA HIS A 198 8.67 -2.69 -2.92
C HIS A 198 9.86 -2.50 -1.97
N THR A 199 9.86 -3.20 -0.84
CA THR A 199 10.91 -3.08 0.18
C THR A 199 12.24 -3.63 -0.30
N THR A 200 12.27 -4.78 -0.98
CA THR A 200 13.53 -5.29 -1.56
C THR A 200 14.04 -4.41 -2.70
N GLY A 201 13.14 -3.71 -3.41
CA GLY A 201 13.49 -2.64 -4.34
C GLY A 201 14.16 -1.44 -3.66
N GLU A 202 13.62 -1.01 -2.52
CA GLU A 202 14.18 0.07 -1.69
C GLU A 202 15.57 -0.30 -1.15
N LEU A 203 15.76 -1.54 -0.69
CA LEU A 203 17.04 -2.04 -0.17
C LEU A 203 18.15 -2.10 -1.23
N CYS A 204 17.81 -2.16 -2.52
CA CYS A 204 18.79 -1.99 -3.60
C CYS A 204 19.31 -0.54 -3.71
N LEU A 205 18.55 0.44 -3.23
CA LEU A 205 18.76 1.88 -3.47
C LEU A 205 19.24 2.65 -2.24
N SER A 206 18.81 2.26 -1.04
CA SER A 206 19.05 3.03 0.19
C SER A 206 20.54 3.29 0.50
N PRO A 207 21.52 2.40 0.19
CA PRO A 207 22.95 2.73 0.41
C PRO A 207 23.57 3.57 -0.71
N VAL A 208 22.84 3.79 -1.82
CA VAL A 208 23.40 4.30 -3.07
C VAL A 208 23.05 5.78 -3.30
N GLY A 209 21.85 6.22 -2.91
CA GLY A 209 21.32 7.57 -3.20
C GLY A 209 22.22 8.72 -2.72
N LEU A 210 22.41 8.85 -1.41
CA LEU A 210 23.25 9.92 -0.84
C LEU A 210 24.74 9.79 -1.19
N SER A 211 25.26 8.55 -1.24
CA SER A 211 26.67 8.30 -1.51
C SER A 211 27.09 8.79 -2.91
N MET A 212 26.17 8.74 -3.89
CA MET A 212 26.47 9.19 -5.25
C MET A 212 26.47 10.69 -5.41
N VAL A 213 25.58 11.40 -4.71
CA VAL A 213 25.55 12.87 -4.78
C VAL A 213 26.90 13.40 -4.32
N THR A 214 27.45 12.91 -3.22
CA THR A 214 28.76 13.36 -2.72
C THR A 214 29.91 12.92 -3.63
N LYS A 215 29.92 11.66 -4.11
CA LYS A 215 31.02 11.13 -4.95
C LYS A 215 31.09 11.78 -6.33
N LEU A 216 29.96 12.05 -6.97
CA LEU A 216 29.89 12.59 -8.34
C LEU A 216 29.89 14.12 -8.39
N SER A 217 29.58 14.80 -7.28
CA SER A 217 29.63 16.27 -7.23
C SER A 217 31.06 16.80 -7.27
N PRO A 218 31.32 17.93 -7.95
CA PRO A 218 32.57 18.66 -7.80
C PRO A 218 32.72 19.15 -6.36
N ALA A 219 33.94 19.08 -5.81
CA ALA A 219 34.21 19.38 -4.39
C ALA A 219 33.70 20.75 -3.92
N ARG A 220 33.66 21.74 -4.83
CA ARG A 220 33.24 23.12 -4.53
C ARG A 220 31.73 23.31 -4.40
N ILE A 221 30.90 22.38 -4.92
CA ILE A 221 29.44 22.54 -4.99
C ILE A 221 28.67 21.36 -4.38
N VAL A 222 29.33 20.56 -3.52
CA VAL A 222 28.70 19.38 -2.88
C VAL A 222 27.45 19.76 -2.09
N SER A 223 27.48 20.88 -1.34
CA SER A 223 26.33 21.37 -0.59
C SER A 223 25.17 21.79 -1.51
N THR A 224 25.46 22.46 -2.64
CA THR A 224 24.47 22.83 -3.65
C THR A 224 23.83 21.59 -4.28
N MET A 225 24.63 20.57 -4.61
CA MET A 225 24.13 19.31 -5.16
C MET A 225 23.30 18.51 -4.15
N MET A 226 23.66 18.59 -2.86
CA MET A 226 22.85 18.04 -1.79
C MET A 226 21.52 18.78 -1.62
N GLY A 227 21.52 20.11 -1.76
CA GLY A 227 20.30 20.92 -1.81
C GLY A 227 19.41 20.54 -3.00
N ALA A 228 20.00 20.33 -4.18
CA ALA A 228 19.28 19.87 -5.37
C ALA A 228 18.69 18.46 -5.19
N TRP A 229 19.38 17.57 -4.46
CA TRP A 229 18.86 16.24 -4.10
C TRP A 229 17.62 16.33 -3.20
N PHE A 230 17.67 17.14 -2.15
CA PHE A 230 16.49 17.35 -1.28
C PHE A 230 15.34 18.02 -2.03
N LEU A 231 15.63 18.99 -2.90
CA LEU A 231 14.62 19.61 -3.74
C LEU A 231 13.97 18.58 -4.68
N ALA A 232 14.76 17.73 -5.33
CA ALA A 232 14.23 16.65 -6.16
C ALA A 232 13.37 15.66 -5.35
N THR A 233 13.74 15.38 -4.10
CA THR A 233 12.95 14.54 -3.19
C THR A 233 11.61 15.21 -2.85
N ALA A 234 11.61 16.52 -2.57
CA ALA A 234 10.38 17.27 -2.33
C ALA A 234 9.45 17.28 -3.54
N VAL A 235 9.98 17.46 -4.76
CA VAL A 235 9.19 17.35 -5.99
C VAL A 235 8.68 15.93 -6.19
N SER A 236 9.45 14.90 -5.83
CA SER A 236 9.00 13.50 -5.89
C SER A 236 7.79 13.27 -4.99
N GLN A 237 7.83 13.80 -3.76
CA GLN A 237 6.72 13.74 -2.81
C GLN A 237 5.48 14.50 -3.30
N TYR A 238 5.66 15.65 -3.94
CA TYR A 238 4.56 16.36 -4.57
C TYR A 238 3.90 15.54 -5.69
N VAL A 239 4.70 14.96 -6.59
CA VAL A 239 4.20 14.08 -7.66
C VAL A 239 3.55 12.83 -7.08
N ALA A 240 4.09 12.28 -6.01
CA ALA A 240 3.50 11.17 -5.28
C ALA A 240 2.09 11.51 -4.77
N GLY A 241 1.91 12.69 -4.19
CA GLY A 241 0.60 13.21 -3.78
C GLY A 241 -0.39 13.34 -4.94
N GLN A 242 0.05 13.81 -6.10
CA GLN A 242 -0.79 13.89 -7.29
C GLN A 242 -1.20 12.51 -7.81
N ILE A 243 -0.28 11.54 -7.83
CA ILE A 243 -0.59 10.16 -8.23
C ILE A 243 -1.51 9.49 -7.19
N ALA A 244 -1.37 9.81 -5.90
CA ALA A 244 -2.29 9.37 -4.85
C ALA A 244 -3.70 9.92 -5.08
N ALA A 245 -3.82 11.19 -5.47
CA ALA A 245 -5.11 11.81 -5.80
C ALA A 245 -5.82 11.12 -6.96
N LEU A 246 -5.09 10.54 -7.92
CA LEU A 246 -5.67 9.73 -9.01
C LEU A 246 -6.29 8.41 -8.51
N THR A 247 -5.91 7.93 -7.33
CA THR A 247 -6.56 6.80 -6.64
C THR A 247 -7.69 7.24 -5.71
N GLY A 248 -7.94 8.55 -5.61
CA GLY A 248 -9.04 9.12 -4.86
C GLY A 248 -10.37 8.84 -5.57
N VAL A 249 -11.36 8.40 -4.81
CA VAL A 249 -12.72 8.25 -5.32
C VAL A 249 -13.26 9.64 -5.66
N PRO A 250 -13.84 9.86 -6.85
CA PRO A 250 -14.43 11.14 -7.20
C PRO A 250 -15.52 11.50 -6.19
N GLN A 251 -15.32 12.62 -5.48
CA GLN A 251 -16.40 13.24 -4.72
C GLN A 251 -17.41 13.77 -5.73
N SER A 252 -18.65 13.28 -5.70
CA SER A 252 -19.74 13.87 -6.46
C SER A 252 -19.87 15.33 -6.04
N GLU A 253 -19.69 16.28 -6.97
CA GLU A 253 -19.87 17.71 -6.71
C GLU A 253 -21.25 17.94 -6.08
N GLY A 254 -21.27 18.33 -4.80
CA GLY A 254 -22.50 18.58 -4.03
C GLY A 254 -22.87 17.55 -2.96
N ALA A 255 -22.15 16.43 -2.82
CA ALA A 255 -22.37 15.49 -1.72
C ALA A 255 -21.68 15.99 -0.43
N THR A 256 -22.47 16.18 0.64
CA THR A 256 -21.99 16.61 1.97
C THR A 256 -21.17 15.52 2.69
N GLU A 257 -21.21 14.28 2.18
CA GLU A 257 -20.44 13.14 2.68
C GLU A 257 -19.60 12.54 1.55
N ALA A 258 -18.35 12.20 1.85
CA ALA A 258 -17.49 11.45 0.95
C ALA A 258 -18.01 10.00 0.85
N LEU A 259 -18.91 9.75 -0.11
CA LEU A 259 -19.40 8.42 -0.43
C LEU A 259 -18.20 7.56 -0.89
N ILE A 260 -17.84 6.56 -0.09
CA ILE A 260 -16.94 5.48 -0.49
C ILE A 260 -17.79 4.45 -1.25
N PRO A 261 -17.62 4.32 -2.58
CA PRO A 261 -18.37 3.37 -3.39
C PRO A 261 -18.04 1.94 -2.98
N PRO A 262 -18.87 0.96 -3.38
CA PRO A 262 -18.63 -0.44 -3.07
C PRO A 262 -17.25 -0.90 -3.58
N PRO A 263 -16.61 -1.87 -2.91
CA PRO A 263 -15.28 -2.33 -3.30
C PRO A 263 -15.17 -2.77 -4.77
N THR A 264 -16.26 -3.30 -5.35
CA THR A 264 -16.34 -3.67 -6.77
C THR A 264 -16.05 -2.51 -7.73
N GLU A 265 -16.41 -1.28 -7.37
CA GLU A 265 -16.15 -0.09 -8.18
C GLU A 265 -14.77 0.52 -7.90
N THR A 266 -14.35 0.54 -6.63
CA THR A 266 -13.02 1.07 -6.26
C THR A 266 -11.88 0.19 -6.76
N LEU A 267 -12.10 -1.13 -6.86
CA LEU A 267 -11.11 -2.10 -7.29
C LEU A 267 -10.55 -1.79 -8.68
N ALA A 268 -11.44 -1.43 -9.63
CA ALA A 268 -11.05 -1.13 -10.99
C ALA A 268 -10.15 0.11 -11.08
N LEU A 269 -10.46 1.15 -10.27
CA LEU A 269 -9.65 2.36 -10.18
C LEU A 269 -8.24 2.06 -9.66
N TYR A 270 -8.15 1.31 -8.55
CA TYR A 270 -6.84 0.91 -8.01
C TYR A 270 -6.06 0.04 -8.99
N ALA A 271 -6.72 -0.94 -9.62
CA ALA A 271 -6.09 -1.80 -10.61
C ALA A 271 -5.53 -0.97 -11.78
N GLU A 272 -6.29 -0.03 -12.33
CA GLU A 272 -5.84 0.81 -13.44
C GLU A 272 -4.60 1.64 -13.06
N VAL A 273 -4.63 2.30 -11.89
CA VAL A 273 -3.50 3.12 -11.43
C VAL A 273 -2.28 2.26 -11.12
N PHE A 274 -2.44 1.15 -10.40
CA PHE A 274 -1.34 0.22 -10.11
C PHE A 274 -0.74 -0.38 -11.39
N GLY A 275 -1.57 -0.75 -12.37
CA GLY A 275 -1.12 -1.22 -13.68
C GLY A 275 -0.31 -0.18 -14.44
N ARG A 276 -0.76 1.09 -14.44
CA ARG A 276 -0.01 2.20 -15.03
C ARG A 276 1.33 2.41 -14.34
N ILE A 277 1.35 2.47 -13.00
CA ILE A 277 2.60 2.63 -12.23
C ILE A 277 3.55 1.46 -12.52
N ALA A 278 3.03 0.22 -12.56
CA ALA A 278 3.83 -0.97 -12.89
C ALA A 278 4.52 -0.83 -14.25
N LEU A 279 3.78 -0.45 -15.29
CA LEU A 279 4.34 -0.26 -16.64
C LEU A 279 5.37 0.87 -16.69
N TRP A 280 5.08 2.02 -16.08
CA TRP A 280 6.02 3.14 -16.04
C TRP A 280 7.30 2.82 -15.26
N ALA A 281 7.18 2.14 -14.12
CA ALA A 281 8.32 1.73 -13.31
C ALA A 281 9.18 0.66 -14.02
N LEU A 282 8.56 -0.36 -14.63
CA LEU A 282 9.25 -1.36 -15.43
C LEU A 282 9.94 -0.72 -16.65
N GLY A 283 9.26 0.18 -17.35
CA GLY A 283 9.82 0.92 -18.48
C GLY A 283 11.03 1.77 -18.06
N ALA A 284 10.89 2.54 -16.97
CA ALA A 284 11.99 3.33 -16.42
C ALA A 284 13.17 2.45 -15.96
N GLY A 285 12.90 1.30 -15.36
CA GLY A 285 13.90 0.30 -14.97
C GLY A 285 14.64 -0.27 -16.18
N ALA A 286 13.92 -0.64 -17.25
CA ALA A 286 14.51 -1.13 -18.49
C ALA A 286 15.39 -0.07 -19.17
N VAL A 287 14.91 1.19 -19.25
CA VAL A 287 15.70 2.31 -19.79
C VAL A 287 16.95 2.55 -18.94
N CYS A 288 16.82 2.51 -17.60
CA CYS A 288 17.95 2.67 -16.68
C CYS A 288 18.99 1.56 -16.90
N TRP A 289 18.55 0.31 -17.06
CA TRP A 289 19.41 -0.83 -17.34
C TRP A 289 20.14 -0.70 -18.68
N LEU A 290 19.44 -0.31 -19.74
CA LEU A 290 20.03 -0.08 -21.07
C LEU A 290 21.07 1.05 -21.06
N LEU A 291 20.83 2.10 -20.27
CA LEU A 291 21.76 3.21 -20.10
C LEU A 291 22.90 2.93 -19.11
N ALA A 292 22.79 1.87 -18.31
CA ALA A 292 23.78 1.52 -17.29
C ALA A 292 25.24 1.47 -17.81
N PRO A 293 25.57 0.80 -18.95
CA PRO A 293 26.95 0.78 -19.43
C PRO A 293 27.48 2.17 -19.78
N LEU A 294 26.65 3.05 -20.34
CA LEU A 294 27.03 4.43 -20.66
C LEU A 294 27.24 5.26 -19.40
N LEU A 295 26.31 5.16 -18.44
CA LEU A 295 26.39 5.87 -17.17
C LEU A 295 27.63 5.45 -16.36
N VAL A 296 28.00 4.17 -16.39
CA VAL A 296 29.21 3.67 -15.74
C VAL A 296 30.47 4.25 -16.38
N ARG A 297 30.54 4.33 -17.71
CA ARG A 297 31.69 4.92 -18.42
C ARG A 297 31.89 6.39 -18.03
N TRP A 298 30.81 7.18 -18.06
CA TRP A 298 30.86 8.59 -17.66
C TRP A 298 31.26 8.79 -16.19
N MET A 299 30.88 7.86 -15.31
CA MET A 299 31.32 7.90 -13.91
C MET A 299 32.82 7.64 -13.75
N GLN A 300 33.41 6.79 -14.59
CA GLN A 300 34.83 6.45 -14.55
C GLN A 300 35.69 7.58 -15.15
N GLU A 301 35.29 8.15 -16.29
CA GLU A 301 35.99 9.26 -16.97
C GLU A 301 36.15 10.49 -16.06
N ASN A 302 35.08 10.86 -15.36
CA ASN A 302 35.10 11.95 -14.37
C ASN A 302 36.01 11.68 -13.16
N HIS A 303 36.33 10.42 -12.86
CA HIS A 303 37.24 10.08 -11.77
C HIS A 303 38.70 10.22 -12.20
N SER A 304 39.03 9.85 -13.44
CA SER A 304 40.37 10.05 -14.02
C SER A 304 40.75 11.53 -14.15
N GLU A 305 39.82 12.40 -14.58
CA GLU A 305 40.08 13.85 -14.70
C GLU A 305 40.31 14.55 -13.35
N ARG A 306 39.87 13.97 -12.23
CA ARG A 306 40.12 14.52 -10.88
C ARG A 306 41.50 14.15 -10.32
N LEU A 307 42.13 13.11 -10.86
CA LEU A 307 43.44 12.61 -10.42
C LEU A 307 44.60 13.14 -11.29
N SER A 308 44.28 13.72 -12.46
CA SER A 308 45.21 14.46 -13.33
C SER A 308 45.24 15.95 -13.01
#